data_AF-A0AAU7C826-F1
#
_entry.id   AF-A0AAU7C826-F1
#
_cell.length_a   1.000
_cell.length_b   1.000
_cell.length_c   1.000
_cell.angle_alpha   90.00
_cell.angle_beta   90.00
_cell.angle_gamma   90.00
#
_symmetry.space_group_name_H-M   'P 1'
#
loop_
_entity.id
_entity.type
_entity.pdbx_description
1 polymer ?
#
loop_
_entity_poly.entity_id
_entity_poly.type
_entity_poly.pdbx_seq_one_letter_code
_entity_poly.pdbx_strand_id
1 'polypeptide(L)'
;MRPLLLTLGVLIVATQPIIAQDRETKVRNDRKSFETSKDWVYNNLDEGLRIAKESGKPMFVIFRCIPCEACQEFDDDVASRDPMIRDLMDQFVCVRIVQANTIDLSHFRFDFDQSFAAFLMDSNLTIYGRFGTRSDRKETEDISLTGLRKAMEAALRMHANAKAIKPSLAGKQVRPTEYKTPLDYPSLAARFGSKLNYEGNVVKSCMHCHQVREAERSVYRAAGKPIPDEVLYPYPDPAVLGLTMNPQEMATVEKVAAGSTAERAGLKPGDQIVALDGQPLLSIADLQWVLHNTAATAQLAADVKREGAEQKIRLDLPEGWRRGNISWRVTTWDLRRMGFGGMIVVDTTDEERQAAKIAPDRMALRVKFVGAFGEHAVAKNAGIRKDDIIVGFDGLEANMTESQLLAYAVQKKQPGDQVAVTVLRDGKRETRTITLR
;
A
#
# COMPACT_ATOMS: atom_id res chain seq x y z
N MET A 1 -72.76 11.29 -19.65
CA MET A 1 -71.42 11.70 -19.17
C MET A 1 -70.60 10.44 -18.95
N ARG A 2 -69.62 10.17 -19.82
CA ARG A 2 -68.70 9.01 -19.72
C ARG A 2 -67.49 9.41 -18.86
N PRO A 3 -67.03 8.60 -17.90
CA PRO A 3 -65.82 8.90 -17.15
C PRO A 3 -64.58 8.60 -18.01
N LEU A 4 -63.64 9.54 -18.01
CA LEU A 4 -62.32 9.44 -18.62
C LEU A 4 -61.43 8.58 -17.69
N LEU A 5 -60.94 7.43 -18.18
CA LEU A 5 -59.88 6.67 -17.51
C LEU A 5 -58.53 7.25 -17.95
N LEU A 6 -57.85 7.96 -17.03
CA LEU A 6 -56.45 8.33 -17.17
C LEU A 6 -55.58 7.09 -16.88
N THR A 7 -54.94 6.54 -17.90
CA THR A 7 -53.87 5.55 -17.77
C THR A 7 -52.56 6.25 -17.42
N LEU A 8 -52.18 6.20 -16.14
CA LEU A 8 -50.85 6.61 -15.67
C LEU A 8 -49.85 5.52 -16.06
N GLY A 9 -49.09 5.73 -17.13
CA GLY A 9 -48.00 4.84 -17.53
C GLY A 9 -46.81 4.98 -16.58
N VAL A 10 -46.64 4.01 -15.68
CA VAL A 10 -45.42 3.88 -14.87
C VAL A 10 -44.33 3.27 -15.74
N LEU A 11 -43.36 4.09 -16.15
CA LEU A 11 -42.13 3.61 -16.78
C LEU A 11 -41.28 2.94 -15.69
N ILE A 12 -41.31 1.61 -15.62
CA ILE A 12 -40.37 0.83 -14.81
C ILE A 12 -39.05 0.79 -15.58
N VAL A 13 -38.11 1.67 -15.23
CA VAL A 13 -36.72 1.54 -15.66
C VAL A 13 -36.13 0.38 -14.87
N ALA A 14 -36.06 -0.79 -15.50
CA ALA A 14 -35.37 -1.95 -14.94
C ALA A 14 -33.87 -1.64 -14.90
N THR A 15 -33.37 -1.18 -13.75
CA THR A 15 -31.94 -1.14 -13.47
C THR A 15 -31.47 -2.58 -13.33
N GLN A 16 -30.83 -3.12 -14.37
CA GLN A 16 -30.16 -4.42 -14.24
C GLN A 16 -29.01 -4.28 -13.25
N PRO A 17 -28.86 -5.22 -12.29
CA PRO A 17 -27.71 -5.23 -11.41
C PRO A 17 -26.45 -5.46 -12.26
N ILE A 18 -25.48 -4.55 -12.14
CA ILE A 18 -24.15 -4.73 -12.72
C ILE A 18 -23.54 -5.96 -12.03
N ILE A 19 -23.45 -7.09 -12.75
CA ILE A 19 -22.76 -8.28 -12.25
C ILE A 19 -21.27 -7.94 -12.24
N ALA A 20 -20.66 -7.94 -11.05
CA ALA A 20 -19.21 -7.76 -10.93
C ALA A 20 -18.49 -8.85 -11.73
N GLN A 21 -17.61 -8.44 -12.65
CA GLN A 21 -16.84 -9.38 -13.47
C GLN A 21 -15.94 -10.23 -12.58
N ASP A 22 -15.87 -11.54 -12.85
CA ASP A 22 -14.94 -12.43 -12.18
C ASP A 22 -13.48 -12.09 -12.54
N ARG A 23 -12.54 -12.56 -11.71
CA ARG A 23 -11.11 -12.21 -11.82
C ARG A 23 -10.50 -12.62 -13.15
N GLU A 24 -10.91 -13.76 -13.71
CA GLU A 24 -10.38 -14.23 -14.99
C GLU A 24 -10.84 -13.32 -16.12
N THR A 25 -12.13 -12.97 -16.13
CA THR A 25 -12.69 -12.02 -17.10
C THR A 25 -11.97 -10.67 -17.06
N LYS A 26 -11.71 -10.11 -15.86
CA LYS A 26 -10.97 -8.84 -15.72
C LYS A 26 -9.58 -8.90 -16.39
N VAL A 27 -8.78 -9.94 -16.08
CA VAL A 27 -7.42 -10.10 -16.61
C VAL A 27 -7.41 -10.28 -18.13
N ARG A 28 -8.34 -11.08 -18.67
CA ARG A 28 -8.45 -11.30 -20.12
C ARG A 28 -8.89 -10.03 -20.87
N ASN A 29 -9.83 -9.28 -20.29
CA ASN A 29 -10.30 -8.03 -20.88
C ASN A 29 -9.20 -6.95 -20.90
N ASP A 30 -8.41 -6.82 -19.82
CA ASP A 30 -7.30 -5.87 -19.79
C ASP A 30 -6.28 -6.17 -20.90
N ARG A 31 -5.86 -7.43 -21.04
CA ARG A 31 -4.98 -7.85 -22.15
C ARG A 31 -5.60 -7.51 -23.51
N LYS A 32 -6.86 -7.85 -23.73
CA LYS A 32 -7.55 -7.58 -24.99
C LYS A 32 -7.56 -6.08 -25.34
N SER A 33 -7.71 -5.22 -24.34
CA SER A 33 -7.74 -3.77 -24.52
C SER A 33 -6.38 -3.18 -24.86
N PHE A 34 -5.29 -3.73 -24.31
CA PHE A 34 -3.97 -3.08 -24.35
C PHE A 34 -2.90 -3.80 -25.14
N GLU A 35 -3.02 -5.11 -25.43
CA GLU A 35 -1.97 -5.88 -26.12
C GLU A 35 -1.64 -5.36 -27.53
N THR A 36 -2.61 -4.77 -28.22
CA THR A 36 -2.44 -4.17 -29.55
C THR A 36 -2.56 -2.64 -29.53
N SER A 37 -2.54 -2.04 -28.33
CA SER A 37 -2.64 -0.59 -28.17
C SER A 37 -1.43 0.11 -28.80
N LYS A 38 -1.67 1.26 -29.42
CA LYS A 38 -0.60 2.18 -29.86
C LYS A 38 -0.21 3.16 -28.76
N ASP A 39 -1.07 3.33 -27.76
CA ASP A 39 -0.89 4.28 -26.67
C ASP A 39 -0.15 3.66 -25.48
N TRP A 40 -0.15 2.32 -25.38
CA TRP A 40 0.45 1.57 -24.28
C TRP A 40 1.35 0.45 -24.79
N VAL A 41 2.58 0.39 -24.28
CA VAL A 41 3.40 -0.82 -24.36
C VAL A 41 2.98 -1.76 -23.24
N TYR A 42 2.43 -2.93 -23.59
CA TYR A 42 1.81 -3.83 -22.64
C TYR A 42 2.75 -4.97 -22.21
N ASN A 43 3.03 -5.09 -20.90
CA ASN A 43 3.89 -6.10 -20.28
C ASN A 43 5.28 -6.28 -20.93
N ASN A 44 5.81 -5.24 -21.56
CA ASN A 44 7.10 -5.29 -22.24
C ASN A 44 7.94 -4.04 -21.93
N LEU A 45 8.64 -4.08 -20.80
CA LEU A 45 9.48 -2.95 -20.38
C LEU A 45 10.64 -2.68 -21.35
N ASP A 46 11.27 -3.72 -21.88
CA ASP A 46 12.41 -3.60 -22.80
C ASP A 46 12.02 -2.85 -24.08
N GLU A 47 10.83 -3.16 -24.62
CA GLU A 47 10.30 -2.42 -25.76
C GLU A 47 10.00 -0.97 -25.42
N GLY A 48 9.44 -0.71 -24.24
CA GLY A 48 9.24 0.65 -23.74
C GLY A 48 10.55 1.44 -23.63
N LEU A 49 11.60 0.81 -23.09
CA LEU A 49 12.93 1.41 -22.98
C LEU A 49 13.53 1.72 -24.36
N ARG A 50 13.38 0.79 -25.31
CA ARG A 50 13.83 0.97 -26.70
C ARG A 50 13.13 2.16 -27.36
N ILE A 51 11.79 2.23 -27.30
CA ILE A 51 11.00 3.34 -27.88
C ILE A 51 11.36 4.66 -27.20
N ALA A 52 11.54 4.68 -25.87
CA ALA A 52 11.91 5.88 -25.13
C ALA A 52 13.29 6.40 -25.54
N LYS A 53 14.26 5.48 -25.70
CA LYS A 53 15.61 5.82 -26.16
C LYS A 53 15.62 6.37 -27.58
N GLU A 54 14.85 5.78 -28.49
CA GLU A 54 14.77 6.21 -29.89
C GLU A 54 14.03 7.55 -30.06
N SER A 55 12.97 7.76 -29.30
CA SER A 55 12.16 9.00 -29.36
C SER A 55 12.72 10.14 -28.52
N GLY A 56 13.61 9.85 -27.56
CA GLY A 56 14.08 10.82 -26.57
C GLY A 56 13.01 11.24 -25.55
N LYS A 57 11.88 10.54 -25.48
CA LYS A 57 10.81 10.82 -24.50
C LYS A 57 11.11 10.16 -23.14
N PRO A 58 10.68 10.75 -22.02
CA PRO A 58 10.62 10.03 -20.75
C PRO A 58 9.58 8.89 -20.79
N MET A 59 9.62 8.04 -19.77
CA MET A 59 8.70 6.92 -19.62
C MET A 59 7.72 7.15 -18.47
N PHE A 60 6.47 6.73 -18.69
CA PHE A 60 5.44 6.59 -17.67
C PHE A 60 5.11 5.11 -17.53
N VAL A 61 5.70 4.46 -16.54
CA VAL A 61 5.57 3.02 -16.32
C VAL A 61 4.60 2.77 -15.18
N ILE A 62 3.50 2.05 -15.42
CA ILE A 62 2.52 1.70 -14.41
C ILE A 62 2.58 0.20 -14.08
N PHE A 63 2.41 -0.12 -12.79
CA PHE A 63 2.23 -1.46 -12.27
C PHE A 63 0.82 -1.58 -11.72
N ARG A 64 0.06 -2.57 -12.20
CA ARG A 64 -1.35 -2.74 -11.85
C ARG A 64 -1.70 -4.20 -11.53
N CYS A 65 -2.23 -4.45 -10.34
CA CYS A 65 -2.85 -5.74 -9.99
C CYS A 65 -4.30 -5.78 -10.51
N ILE A 66 -4.53 -6.26 -11.73
CA ILE A 66 -5.86 -6.23 -12.37
C ILE A 66 -7.01 -6.81 -11.51
N PRO A 67 -6.85 -7.95 -10.81
CA PRO A 67 -7.94 -8.48 -9.99
C PRO A 67 -8.26 -7.66 -8.74
N CYS A 68 -7.35 -6.75 -8.33
CA CYS A 68 -7.48 -5.97 -7.11
C CYS A 68 -8.43 -4.78 -7.34
N GLU A 69 -9.46 -4.62 -6.51
CA GLU A 69 -10.46 -3.55 -6.64
C GLU A 69 -9.98 -2.19 -6.13
N ALA A 70 -9.04 -2.17 -5.19
CA ALA A 70 -8.41 -0.93 -4.77
C ALA A 70 -7.78 -0.21 -5.99
N CYS A 71 -7.90 1.11 -6.03
CA CYS A 71 -7.44 1.99 -7.09
C CYS A 71 -7.93 1.60 -8.49
N GLN A 72 -9.00 0.80 -8.61
CA GLN A 72 -9.50 0.38 -9.93
C GLN A 72 -10.04 1.58 -10.71
N GLU A 73 -10.84 2.44 -10.08
CA GLU A 73 -11.42 3.62 -10.76
C GLU A 73 -10.31 4.56 -11.24
N PHE A 74 -9.33 4.85 -10.37
CA PHE A 74 -8.17 5.66 -10.75
C PHE A 74 -7.35 5.04 -11.89
N ASP A 75 -7.11 3.73 -11.85
CA ASP A 75 -6.43 3.03 -12.95
C ASP A 75 -7.24 3.09 -14.25
N ASP A 76 -8.56 2.94 -14.19
CA ASP A 76 -9.45 3.02 -15.34
C ASP A 76 -9.36 4.40 -16.01
N ASP A 77 -9.32 5.49 -15.23
CA ASP A 77 -9.12 6.86 -15.73
C ASP A 77 -7.75 7.05 -16.39
N VAL A 78 -6.68 6.52 -15.77
CA VAL A 78 -5.32 6.59 -16.33
C VAL A 78 -5.21 5.76 -17.60
N ALA A 79 -5.72 4.52 -17.58
CA ALA A 79 -5.63 3.58 -18.69
C ALA A 79 -6.44 4.05 -19.90
N SER A 80 -7.59 4.70 -19.66
CA SER A 80 -8.44 5.33 -20.68
C SER A 80 -7.95 6.70 -21.15
N ARG A 81 -6.82 7.19 -20.59
CA ARG A 81 -6.19 8.48 -20.93
C ARG A 81 -7.17 9.63 -20.72
N ASP A 82 -7.63 9.78 -19.48
CA ASP A 82 -8.52 10.87 -19.07
C ASP A 82 -8.04 12.24 -19.61
N PRO A 83 -8.94 13.11 -20.10
CA PRO A 83 -8.58 14.43 -20.63
C PRO A 83 -7.71 15.29 -19.70
N MET A 84 -7.76 15.08 -18.37
CA MET A 84 -6.94 15.79 -17.40
C MET A 84 -5.44 15.53 -17.55
N ILE A 85 -5.04 14.37 -18.10
CA ILE A 85 -3.62 13.97 -18.21
C ILE A 85 -3.21 13.57 -19.62
N ARG A 86 -4.16 13.42 -20.56
CA ARG A 86 -3.92 12.91 -21.92
C ARG A 86 -2.80 13.65 -22.67
N ASP A 87 -2.82 14.99 -22.63
CA ASP A 87 -1.82 15.85 -23.28
C ASP A 87 -0.41 15.65 -22.73
N LEU A 88 -0.29 15.32 -21.44
CA LEU A 88 0.99 14.97 -20.85
C LEU A 88 1.39 13.55 -21.21
N MET A 89 0.46 12.58 -21.20
CA MET A 89 0.74 11.19 -21.57
C MET A 89 1.31 11.08 -23.01
N ASP A 90 0.89 11.94 -23.94
CA ASP A 90 1.46 12.02 -25.29
C ASP A 90 2.98 12.35 -25.32
N GLN A 91 3.49 12.95 -24.24
CA GLN A 91 4.91 13.31 -24.07
C GLN A 91 5.72 12.20 -23.39
N PHE A 92 5.10 11.10 -22.97
CA PHE A 92 5.76 9.93 -22.40
C PHE A 92 5.62 8.70 -23.32
N VAL A 93 6.58 7.78 -23.22
CA VAL A 93 6.34 6.39 -23.58
C VAL A 93 5.61 5.72 -22.43
N CYS A 94 4.34 5.38 -22.64
CA CYS A 94 3.49 4.78 -21.62
C CYS A 94 3.63 3.25 -21.63
N VAL A 95 3.94 2.66 -20.48
CA VAL A 95 4.15 1.21 -20.32
C VAL A 95 3.23 0.68 -19.23
N ARG A 96 2.41 -0.34 -19.53
CA ARG A 96 1.48 -0.97 -18.58
C ARG A 96 1.97 -2.37 -18.23
N ILE A 97 2.42 -2.55 -16.99
CA ILE A 97 2.86 -3.83 -16.43
C ILE A 97 1.79 -4.36 -15.48
N VAL A 98 1.23 -5.53 -15.76
CA VAL A 98 0.14 -6.14 -14.98
C VAL A 98 0.46 -7.49 -14.36
N GLN A 99 1.71 -7.93 -14.49
CA GLN A 99 2.19 -9.16 -13.89
C GLN A 99 3.28 -8.85 -12.86
N ALA A 100 3.07 -9.31 -11.62
CA ALA A 100 4.11 -9.18 -10.60
C ALA A 100 5.26 -10.17 -10.82
N ASN A 101 5.00 -11.29 -11.52
CA ASN A 101 5.88 -12.46 -11.65
C ASN A 101 7.33 -12.12 -12.02
N THR A 102 7.54 -11.08 -12.85
CA THR A 102 8.86 -10.71 -13.38
C THR A 102 9.20 -9.26 -13.11
N ILE A 103 8.62 -8.64 -12.08
CA ILE A 103 9.05 -7.30 -11.65
C ILE A 103 10.55 -7.38 -11.33
N ASP A 104 11.32 -6.48 -11.93
CA ASP A 104 12.72 -6.30 -11.58
C ASP A 104 12.80 -5.49 -10.27
N LEU A 105 12.91 -6.19 -9.14
CA LEU A 105 13.02 -5.62 -7.80
C LEU A 105 14.33 -4.86 -7.59
N SER A 106 15.31 -4.99 -8.50
CA SER A 106 16.54 -4.20 -8.47
C SER A 106 16.37 -2.80 -9.04
N HIS A 107 15.24 -2.52 -9.72
CA HIS A 107 14.90 -1.20 -10.27
C HIS A 107 13.54 -0.69 -9.76
N PHE A 108 12.56 -1.56 -9.58
CA PHE A 108 11.20 -1.19 -9.19
C PHE A 108 10.86 -1.69 -7.79
N ARG A 109 10.85 -0.75 -6.84
CA ARG A 109 10.31 -0.95 -5.50
C ARG A 109 9.32 0.14 -5.18
N PHE A 110 8.15 -0.30 -4.72
CA PHE A 110 7.04 0.49 -4.22
C PHE A 110 6.33 -0.32 -3.14
N ASP A 111 5.31 0.26 -2.53
CA ASP A 111 4.49 -0.45 -1.55
C ASP A 111 3.66 -1.54 -2.24
N PHE A 112 4.03 -2.81 -2.05
CA PHE A 112 3.38 -3.94 -2.72
C PHE A 112 1.97 -4.26 -2.20
N ASP A 113 1.51 -3.63 -1.12
CA ASP A 113 0.10 -3.62 -0.72
C ASP A 113 -0.76 -2.71 -1.63
N GLN A 114 -0.11 -1.89 -2.47
CA GLN A 114 -0.78 -1.08 -3.48
C GLN A 114 -1.14 -1.94 -4.69
N SER A 115 -2.32 -1.68 -5.23
CA SER A 115 -2.82 -2.30 -6.45
C SER A 115 -2.48 -1.49 -7.70
N PHE A 116 -2.06 -0.23 -7.54
CA PHE A 116 -1.57 0.68 -8.59
C PHE A 116 -0.29 1.38 -8.11
N ALA A 117 0.74 1.42 -8.94
CA ALA A 117 1.92 2.25 -8.75
C ALA A 117 2.43 2.76 -10.10
N ALA A 118 3.01 3.95 -10.13
CA ALA A 118 3.56 4.54 -11.34
C ALA A 118 4.97 5.09 -11.11
N PHE A 119 5.78 5.03 -12.16
CA PHE A 119 7.13 5.53 -12.21
C PHE A 119 7.28 6.49 -13.38
N LEU A 120 7.80 7.68 -13.09
CA LEU A 120 8.21 8.68 -14.05
C LEU A 120 9.73 8.60 -14.16
N MET A 121 10.26 8.28 -15.33
CA MET A 121 11.67 7.88 -15.46
C MET A 121 12.24 8.12 -16.86
N ASP A 122 13.56 7.94 -17.02
CA ASP A 122 14.24 7.95 -18.32
C ASP A 122 14.44 6.54 -18.89
N SER A 123 14.94 6.48 -20.13
CA SER A 123 15.22 5.22 -20.83
C SER A 123 16.43 4.43 -20.29
N ASN A 124 17.15 4.97 -19.30
CA ASN A 124 18.27 4.31 -18.61
C ASN A 124 17.86 3.82 -17.21
N LEU A 125 16.56 3.72 -16.95
CA LEU A 125 15.99 3.34 -15.67
C LEU A 125 16.23 4.36 -14.53
N THR A 126 16.61 5.60 -14.85
CA THR A 126 16.73 6.66 -13.84
C THR A 126 15.34 7.15 -13.44
N ILE A 127 14.96 6.88 -12.19
CA ILE A 127 13.66 7.29 -11.65
C ILE A 127 13.68 8.78 -11.29
N TYR A 128 12.77 9.55 -11.90
CA TYR A 128 12.48 10.95 -11.55
C TYR A 128 11.50 11.03 -10.38
N GLY A 129 10.48 10.18 -10.36
CA GLY A 129 9.50 10.13 -9.28
C GLY A 129 8.64 8.89 -9.30
N ARG A 130 8.08 8.57 -8.14
CA ARG A 130 7.05 7.55 -7.93
C ARG A 130 5.70 8.24 -7.80
N PHE A 131 4.61 7.54 -8.09
CA PHE A 131 3.25 7.96 -7.83
C PHE A 131 2.37 6.75 -7.52
N GLY A 132 1.28 6.96 -6.79
CA GLY A 132 0.42 5.88 -6.30
C GLY A 132 0.72 5.56 -4.84
N THR A 133 -0.29 5.79 -3.99
CA THR A 133 -0.24 5.52 -2.55
C THR A 133 -1.65 5.23 -2.04
N ARG A 134 -1.73 4.70 -0.82
CA ARG A 134 -2.97 4.38 -0.12
C ARG A 134 -2.70 4.27 1.38
N SER A 135 -3.73 4.62 2.15
CA SER A 135 -3.82 4.51 3.59
C SER A 135 -5.05 3.68 4.00
N ASP A 136 -5.44 3.75 5.27
CA ASP A 136 -6.72 3.20 5.75
C ASP A 136 -7.94 4.06 5.34
N ARG A 137 -7.72 5.20 4.70
CA ARG A 137 -8.76 6.09 4.16
C ARG A 137 -9.25 5.65 2.77
N LYS A 138 -10.21 6.39 2.21
CA LYS A 138 -10.64 6.18 0.82
C LYS A 138 -9.50 6.58 -0.11
N GLU A 139 -9.36 5.85 -1.22
CA GLU A 139 -8.28 6.09 -2.19
C GLU A 139 -8.28 7.51 -2.79
N THR A 140 -9.46 8.13 -2.95
CA THR A 140 -9.58 9.51 -3.43
C THR A 140 -8.97 10.54 -2.48
N GLU A 141 -8.69 10.15 -1.23
CA GLU A 141 -7.99 10.97 -0.24
C GLU A 141 -6.46 10.85 -0.32
N ASP A 142 -5.95 9.87 -1.09
CA ASP A 142 -4.52 9.56 -1.17
C ASP A 142 -3.94 9.78 -2.57
N ILE A 143 -4.76 9.69 -3.63
CA ILE A 143 -4.34 9.91 -5.03
C ILE A 143 -5.39 10.72 -5.82
N SER A 144 -4.93 11.48 -6.81
CA SER A 144 -5.80 12.21 -7.74
C SER A 144 -5.14 12.42 -9.11
N LEU A 145 -5.95 12.57 -10.16
CA LEU A 145 -5.45 12.87 -11.51
C LEU A 145 -4.78 14.25 -11.56
N THR A 146 -5.25 15.21 -10.75
CA THR A 146 -4.63 16.54 -10.63
C THR A 146 -3.22 16.44 -10.03
N GLY A 147 -3.04 15.63 -8.98
CA GLY A 147 -1.73 15.33 -8.41
C GLY A 147 -0.82 14.61 -9.40
N LEU A 148 -1.34 13.62 -10.12
CA LEU A 148 -0.60 12.92 -11.17
C LEU A 148 -0.15 13.87 -12.27
N ARG A 149 -1.03 14.76 -12.73
CA ARG A 149 -0.71 15.80 -13.73
C ARG A 149 0.50 16.62 -13.28
N LYS A 150 0.49 17.15 -12.06
CA LYS A 150 1.59 17.95 -11.51
C LYS A 150 2.90 17.15 -11.41
N ALA A 151 2.82 15.88 -11.02
CA ALA A 151 3.98 14.99 -10.99
C ALA A 151 4.55 14.76 -12.41
N MET A 152 3.69 14.53 -13.41
CA MET A 152 4.10 14.38 -14.81
C MET A 152 4.77 15.66 -15.36
N GLU A 153 4.20 16.83 -15.09
CA GLU A 153 4.80 18.13 -15.46
C GLU A 153 6.18 18.31 -14.82
N ALA A 154 6.34 17.93 -13.55
CA ALA A 154 7.63 17.97 -12.86
C ALA A 154 8.65 17.01 -13.47
N ALA A 155 8.23 15.79 -13.81
CA ALA A 155 9.10 14.82 -14.48
C ALA A 155 9.54 15.30 -15.87
N LEU A 156 8.67 15.94 -16.64
CA LEU A 156 9.03 16.54 -17.94
C LEU A 156 10.08 17.64 -17.78
N ARG A 157 9.93 18.52 -16.77
CA ARG A 157 10.93 19.56 -16.45
C ARG A 157 12.27 18.94 -16.01
N MET A 158 12.25 17.86 -15.25
CA MET A 158 13.46 17.13 -14.86
C MET A 158 14.12 16.46 -16.06
N HIS A 159 13.34 15.83 -16.94
CA HIS A 159 13.86 15.18 -18.15
C HIS A 159 14.52 16.19 -19.10
N ALA A 160 13.91 17.36 -19.30
CA ALA A 160 14.51 18.44 -20.08
C ALA A 160 15.85 18.94 -19.51
N ASN A 161 16.07 18.78 -18.20
CA ASN A 161 17.27 19.20 -17.47
C ASN A 161 18.06 18.01 -16.89
N ALA A 162 17.98 16.82 -17.51
CA ALA A 162 18.43 15.56 -16.93
C ALA A 162 19.88 15.61 -16.41
N LYS A 163 20.80 16.24 -17.14
CA LYS A 163 22.22 16.36 -16.75
C LYS A 163 22.40 17.11 -15.43
N ALA A 164 21.65 18.19 -15.22
CA ALA A 164 21.77 19.04 -14.03
C ALA A 164 21.14 18.37 -12.80
N ILE A 165 20.01 17.68 -12.98
CA ILE A 165 19.26 17.07 -11.87
C ILE A 165 19.78 15.66 -11.49
N LYS A 166 20.49 14.96 -12.39
CA LYS A 166 20.95 13.58 -12.14
C LYS A 166 21.61 13.35 -10.76
N PRO A 167 22.47 14.24 -10.23
CA PRO A 167 23.05 14.04 -8.90
C PRO A 167 22.02 13.96 -7.77
N SER A 168 20.95 14.75 -7.82
CA SER A 168 19.91 14.74 -6.79
C SER A 168 18.97 13.52 -6.88
N LEU A 169 19.07 12.73 -7.95
CA LEU A 169 18.25 11.52 -8.13
C LEU A 169 18.90 10.25 -7.56
N ALA A 170 20.13 10.34 -7.04
CA ALA A 170 20.86 9.17 -6.52
C ALA A 170 20.08 8.44 -5.41
N GLY A 171 19.49 9.18 -4.46
CA GLY A 171 18.67 8.59 -3.38
C GLY A 171 17.34 7.98 -3.85
N LYS A 172 16.89 8.33 -5.07
CA LYS A 172 15.63 7.83 -5.64
C LYS A 172 15.78 6.44 -6.27
N GLN A 173 17.01 6.02 -6.56
CA GLN A 173 17.29 4.74 -7.20
C GLN A 173 17.28 3.62 -6.17
N VAL A 174 16.87 2.43 -6.61
CA VAL A 174 16.83 1.25 -5.74
C VAL A 174 18.25 0.80 -5.40
N ARG A 175 18.48 0.46 -4.13
CA ARG A 175 19.75 -0.12 -3.68
C ARG A 175 19.82 -1.60 -4.07
N PRO A 176 21.02 -2.16 -4.32
CA PRO A 176 21.19 -3.59 -4.59
C PRO A 176 20.45 -4.45 -3.56
N THR A 177 19.75 -5.47 -4.05
CA THR A 177 18.94 -6.41 -3.27
C THR A 177 19.35 -7.84 -3.59
N GLU A 178 19.22 -8.73 -2.61
CA GLU A 178 19.47 -10.17 -2.76
C GLU A 178 18.48 -10.79 -3.74
N TYR A 179 17.20 -10.43 -3.62
CA TYR A 179 16.11 -10.88 -4.48
C TYR A 179 15.89 -9.87 -5.60
N LYS A 180 16.27 -10.23 -6.83
CA LYS A 180 16.14 -9.40 -8.03
C LYS A 180 14.77 -9.53 -8.67
N THR A 181 14.13 -10.68 -8.55
CA THR A 181 12.76 -10.91 -9.00
C THR A 181 11.95 -11.58 -7.89
N PRO A 182 10.61 -11.49 -7.92
CA PRO A 182 9.79 -12.23 -6.98
C PRO A 182 10.01 -13.75 -7.01
N LEU A 183 10.43 -14.31 -8.15
CA LEU A 183 10.74 -15.73 -8.28
C LEU A 183 12.04 -16.13 -7.58
N ASP A 184 12.85 -15.18 -7.11
CA ASP A 184 14.02 -15.49 -6.29
C ASP A 184 13.62 -15.87 -4.85
N TYR A 185 12.40 -15.53 -4.41
CA TYR A 185 11.87 -15.99 -3.12
C TYR A 185 11.42 -17.45 -3.22
N PRO A 186 11.93 -18.35 -2.35
CA PRO A 186 11.57 -19.77 -2.42
C PRO A 186 10.07 -20.06 -2.33
N SER A 187 9.34 -19.29 -1.51
CA SER A 187 7.89 -19.45 -1.32
C SER A 187 7.06 -19.09 -2.56
N LEU A 188 7.60 -18.23 -3.43
CA LEU A 188 6.95 -17.82 -4.68
C LEU A 188 7.38 -18.72 -5.85
N ALA A 189 8.67 -19.06 -5.94
CA ALA A 189 9.22 -19.96 -6.96
C ALA A 189 8.51 -21.32 -6.99
N ALA A 190 8.12 -21.83 -5.81
CA ALA A 190 7.41 -23.10 -5.69
C ALA A 190 5.98 -23.08 -6.27
N ARG A 191 5.42 -21.90 -6.53
CA ARG A 191 4.00 -21.70 -6.88
C ARG A 191 3.79 -21.05 -8.23
N PHE A 192 4.74 -20.23 -8.69
CA PHE A 192 4.58 -19.38 -9.86
C PHE A 192 5.71 -19.59 -10.86
N GLY A 193 5.39 -19.44 -12.14
CA GLY A 193 6.36 -19.30 -13.22
C GLY A 193 6.55 -17.84 -13.62
N SER A 194 7.41 -17.60 -14.61
CA SER A 194 7.69 -16.25 -15.15
C SER A 194 6.62 -15.71 -16.10
N LYS A 195 5.68 -16.55 -16.56
CA LYS A 195 4.65 -16.15 -17.51
C LYS A 195 3.26 -16.46 -16.98
N LEU A 196 2.31 -15.61 -17.34
CA LEU A 196 0.89 -15.88 -17.19
C LEU A 196 0.44 -16.94 -18.21
N ASN A 197 -0.36 -17.90 -17.74
CA ASN A 197 -0.91 -18.98 -18.55
C ASN A 197 -2.29 -18.58 -19.08
N TYR A 198 -2.32 -17.85 -20.19
CA TYR A 198 -3.57 -17.37 -20.80
C TYR A 198 -4.34 -18.48 -21.53
N GLU A 199 -3.65 -19.50 -22.01
CA GLU A 199 -4.24 -20.68 -22.65
C GLU A 199 -4.91 -21.60 -21.64
N GLY A 200 -4.44 -21.58 -20.39
CA GLY A 200 -4.99 -22.29 -19.24
C GLY A 200 -5.54 -21.35 -18.17
N ASN A 201 -5.19 -21.62 -16.91
CA ASN A 201 -5.70 -20.87 -15.76
C ASN A 201 -4.83 -19.64 -15.47
N VAL A 202 -5.19 -18.52 -16.10
CA VAL A 202 -4.44 -17.25 -15.97
C VAL A 202 -4.40 -16.75 -14.53
N VAL A 203 -5.50 -16.91 -13.78
CA VAL A 203 -5.61 -16.42 -12.39
C VAL A 203 -4.64 -17.17 -11.47
N LYS A 204 -4.52 -18.48 -11.60
CA LYS A 204 -3.58 -19.29 -10.79
C LYS A 204 -2.13 -19.00 -11.12
N SER A 205 -1.81 -18.65 -12.37
CA SER A 205 -0.46 -18.29 -12.78
C SER A 205 -0.05 -16.85 -12.43
N CYS A 206 -1.02 -16.00 -12.08
CA CYS A 206 -0.79 -14.59 -11.76
C CYS A 206 -0.34 -14.43 -10.31
N MET A 207 0.86 -13.90 -10.14
CA MET A 207 1.35 -13.47 -8.83
C MET A 207 0.74 -12.12 -8.49
N HIS A 208 0.18 -12.00 -7.29
CA HIS A 208 -0.30 -10.73 -6.77
C HIS A 208 0.84 -9.96 -6.12
N CYS A 209 0.88 -8.63 -6.31
CA CYS A 209 1.96 -7.77 -5.79
C CYS A 209 2.23 -7.98 -4.30
N HIS A 210 1.19 -8.03 -3.47
CA HIS A 210 1.33 -8.17 -2.02
C HIS A 210 2.08 -9.44 -1.60
N GLN A 211 2.06 -10.49 -2.43
CA GLN A 211 2.75 -11.76 -2.17
C GLN A 211 4.27 -11.59 -2.14
N VAL A 212 4.83 -10.55 -2.80
CA VAL A 212 6.25 -10.21 -2.71
C VAL A 212 6.62 -9.85 -1.27
N ARG A 213 5.77 -9.09 -0.57
CA ARG A 213 6.00 -8.70 0.82
C ARG A 213 5.78 -9.86 1.79
N GLU A 214 4.77 -10.69 1.55
CA GLU A 214 4.54 -11.92 2.32
C GLU A 214 5.74 -12.87 2.20
N ALA A 215 6.34 -12.96 1.01
CA ALA A 215 7.50 -13.79 0.75
C ALA A 215 8.75 -13.30 1.50
N GLU A 216 9.00 -11.98 1.50
CA GLU A 216 10.09 -11.37 2.28
C GLU A 216 9.94 -11.67 3.79
N ARG A 217 8.74 -11.52 4.35
CA ARG A 217 8.46 -11.89 5.75
C ARG A 217 8.67 -13.38 6.02
N SER A 218 8.30 -14.22 5.07
CA SER A 218 8.46 -15.67 5.18
C SER A 218 9.93 -16.09 5.28
N VAL A 219 10.86 -15.34 4.68
CA VAL A 219 12.31 -15.58 4.83
C VAL A 219 12.75 -15.48 6.30
N TYR A 220 12.33 -14.41 6.98
CA TYR A 220 12.63 -14.23 8.41
C TYR A 220 11.96 -15.29 9.26
N ARG A 221 10.68 -15.55 9.00
CA ARG A 221 9.90 -16.52 9.78
C ARG A 221 10.45 -17.93 9.66
N ALA A 222 10.80 -18.38 8.45
CA ALA A 222 11.40 -19.69 8.20
C ALA A 222 12.80 -19.83 8.83
N ALA A 223 13.54 -18.73 8.97
CA ALA A 223 14.83 -18.70 9.63
C ALA A 223 14.73 -18.59 11.17
N GLY A 224 13.53 -18.58 11.76
CA GLY A 224 13.33 -18.37 13.20
C GLY A 224 13.78 -16.99 13.68
N LYS A 225 13.83 -16.00 12.77
CA LYS A 225 14.26 -14.63 13.08
C LYS A 225 13.05 -13.73 13.32
N PRO A 226 13.13 -12.78 14.27
CA PRO A 226 12.17 -11.69 14.37
C PRO A 226 12.02 -10.95 13.04
N ILE A 227 10.79 -10.59 12.66
CA ILE A 227 10.54 -9.77 11.47
C ILE A 227 10.91 -8.31 11.78
N PRO A 228 11.89 -7.69 11.09
CA PRO A 228 12.31 -6.32 11.39
C PRO A 228 11.21 -5.28 11.15
N ASP A 229 11.27 -4.15 11.85
CA ASP A 229 10.32 -3.05 11.69
C ASP A 229 10.25 -2.53 10.25
N GLU A 230 11.34 -2.56 9.48
CA GLU A 230 11.36 -2.14 8.07
C GLU A 230 10.57 -3.06 7.12
N VAL A 231 10.45 -4.34 7.50
CA VAL A 231 9.68 -5.35 6.76
C VAL A 231 8.23 -5.36 7.22
N LEU A 232 7.98 -5.05 8.50
CA LEU A 232 6.65 -5.02 9.08
C LEU A 232 5.90 -3.72 8.75
N TYR A 233 6.60 -2.59 8.74
CA TYR A 233 6.10 -1.24 8.45
C TYR A 233 6.75 -0.66 7.18
N PRO A 234 6.54 -1.28 6.01
CA PRO A 234 7.10 -0.76 4.77
C PRO A 234 6.38 0.51 4.35
N TYR A 235 7.09 1.41 3.66
CA TYR A 235 6.53 2.67 3.13
C TYR A 235 5.60 3.39 4.12
N PRO A 236 6.13 3.82 5.28
CA PRO A 236 5.30 4.39 6.33
C PRO A 236 4.47 5.56 5.80
N ASP A 237 3.18 5.58 6.15
CA ASP A 237 2.30 6.72 5.86
C ASP A 237 2.87 7.99 6.52
N PRO A 238 2.87 9.16 5.85
CA PRO A 238 3.31 10.42 6.45
C PRO A 238 2.64 10.76 7.80
N ALA A 239 1.47 10.19 8.10
CA ALA A 239 0.80 10.29 9.38
C ALA A 239 1.64 9.80 10.56
N VAL A 240 2.62 8.90 10.35
CA VAL A 240 3.58 8.49 11.40
C VAL A 240 4.46 9.66 11.87
N LEU A 241 4.60 10.71 11.06
CA LEU A 241 5.26 11.96 11.42
C LEU A 241 4.27 13.03 11.87
N GLY A 242 2.96 12.74 11.84
CA GLY A 242 1.87 13.68 12.06
C GLY A 242 1.50 14.52 10.85
N LEU A 243 1.79 14.07 9.63
CA LEU A 243 1.45 14.77 8.40
C LEU A 243 0.20 14.18 7.73
N THR A 244 -0.71 15.05 7.28
CA THR A 244 -1.67 14.72 6.22
C THR A 244 -1.26 15.47 4.97
N MET A 245 -1.17 14.77 3.84
CA MET A 245 -0.70 15.34 2.58
C MET A 245 -1.88 15.62 1.65
N ASN A 246 -1.79 16.66 0.83
CA ASN A 246 -2.81 17.00 -0.16
C ASN A 246 -2.63 16.14 -1.44
N PRO A 247 -3.59 15.25 -1.79
CA PRO A 247 -3.46 14.36 -2.94
C PRO A 247 -3.58 15.08 -4.31
N GLN A 248 -4.03 16.34 -4.33
CA GLN A 248 -4.17 17.17 -5.54
C GLN A 248 -2.93 17.98 -5.87
N GLU A 249 -1.96 18.00 -4.96
CA GLU A 249 -0.70 18.68 -5.12
C GLU A 249 0.45 17.66 -5.19
N MET A 250 1.69 18.13 -5.37
CA MET A 250 2.86 17.28 -5.14
C MET A 250 3.00 16.99 -3.62
N ALA A 251 4.21 16.88 -3.06
CA ALA A 251 4.40 16.63 -1.62
C ALA A 251 4.05 17.87 -0.74
N THR A 252 2.79 18.31 -0.76
CA THR A 252 2.28 19.48 -0.03
C THR A 252 1.49 19.06 1.20
N VAL A 253 1.81 19.67 2.34
CA VAL A 253 1.18 19.41 3.64
C VAL A 253 -0.21 20.02 3.67
N GLU A 254 -1.22 19.20 3.91
CA GLU A 254 -2.58 19.65 4.18
C GLU A 254 -2.78 19.95 5.67
N LYS A 255 -2.34 19.04 6.55
CA LYS A 255 -2.50 19.16 8.00
C LYS A 255 -1.25 18.68 8.74
N VAL A 256 -1.04 19.26 9.91
CA VAL A 256 0.01 18.86 10.86
C VAL A 256 -0.66 18.56 12.20
N ALA A 257 -0.44 17.36 12.73
CA ALA A 257 -0.99 16.94 14.01
C ALA A 257 -0.25 17.62 15.17
N ALA A 258 -1.00 18.06 16.19
CA ALA A 258 -0.44 18.68 17.38
C ALA A 258 0.46 17.70 18.16
N GLY A 259 1.57 18.20 18.68
CA GLY A 259 2.58 17.42 19.40
C GLY A 259 3.33 16.41 18.53
N SER A 260 3.22 16.49 17.20
CA SER A 260 3.87 15.53 16.29
C SER A 260 5.33 15.87 16.00
N THR A 261 6.03 14.92 15.37
CA THR A 261 7.41 15.16 14.88
C THR A 261 7.45 16.27 13.84
N ALA A 262 6.47 16.33 12.95
CA ALA A 262 6.33 17.39 11.96
C ALA A 262 6.09 18.77 12.60
N GLU A 263 5.19 18.86 13.59
CA GLU A 263 4.92 20.13 14.28
C GLU A 263 6.16 20.64 15.02
N ARG A 264 6.85 19.76 15.77
CA ARG A 264 8.09 20.12 16.48
C ARG A 264 9.19 20.58 15.52
N ALA A 265 9.25 20.02 14.31
CA ALA A 265 10.16 20.44 13.26
C ALA A 265 9.76 21.79 12.62
N GLY A 266 8.56 22.29 12.90
CA GLY A 266 8.06 23.57 12.40
C GLY A 266 7.39 23.49 11.02
N LEU A 267 7.00 22.29 10.56
CA LEU A 267 6.16 22.15 9.36
C LEU A 267 4.77 22.73 9.63
N LYS A 268 4.14 23.28 8.58
CA LYS A 268 2.83 23.93 8.63
C LYS A 268 1.96 23.51 7.44
N PRO A 269 0.62 23.56 7.57
CA PRO A 269 -0.27 23.48 6.42
C PRO A 269 0.15 24.44 5.29
N GLY A 270 0.11 23.97 4.05
CA GLY A 270 0.52 24.72 2.86
C GLY A 270 2.01 24.61 2.50
N ASP A 271 2.83 24.03 3.38
CA ASP A 271 4.22 23.74 3.06
C ASP A 271 4.32 22.72 1.92
N GLN A 272 5.02 23.07 0.84
CA GLN A 272 5.43 22.10 -0.17
C GLN A 272 6.83 21.59 0.16
N ILE A 273 6.96 20.30 0.51
CA ILE A 273 8.24 19.64 0.71
C ILE A 273 8.85 19.36 -0.67
N VAL A 274 9.73 20.24 -1.13
CA VAL A 274 10.33 20.14 -2.48
C VAL A 274 11.43 19.09 -2.54
N ALA A 275 12.16 18.90 -1.44
CA ALA A 275 13.11 17.82 -1.29
C ALA A 275 13.15 17.28 0.15
N LEU A 276 13.41 15.99 0.30
CA LEU A 276 13.64 15.34 1.58
C LEU A 276 14.88 14.45 1.48
N ASP A 277 15.81 14.64 2.41
CA ASP A 277 17.13 13.99 2.40
C ASP A 277 17.87 14.17 1.07
N GLY A 278 17.78 15.39 0.51
CA GLY A 278 18.36 15.75 -0.79
C GLY A 278 17.64 15.17 -2.01
N GLN A 279 16.58 14.38 -1.83
CA GLN A 279 15.81 13.79 -2.93
C GLN A 279 14.63 14.69 -3.29
N PRO A 280 14.47 15.11 -4.55
CA PRO A 280 13.33 15.91 -4.95
C PRO A 280 12.04 15.08 -4.92
N LEU A 281 10.93 15.66 -4.44
CA LEU A 281 9.66 14.95 -4.27
C LEU A 281 8.63 15.40 -5.30
N LEU A 282 8.09 14.45 -6.08
CA LEU A 282 7.02 14.71 -7.04
C LEU A 282 5.65 14.30 -6.49
N SER A 283 5.61 13.51 -5.41
CA SER A 283 4.38 12.97 -4.85
C SER A 283 4.55 12.47 -3.41
N ILE A 284 3.44 12.03 -2.82
CA ILE A 284 3.41 11.32 -1.53
C ILE A 284 4.20 10.00 -1.61
N ALA A 285 4.20 9.30 -2.75
CA ALA A 285 4.93 8.05 -2.91
C ALA A 285 6.46 8.24 -2.86
N ASP A 286 6.96 9.40 -3.31
CA ASP A 286 8.38 9.76 -3.13
C ASP A 286 8.71 10.03 -1.66
N LEU A 287 7.83 10.73 -0.94
CA LEU A 287 7.97 10.93 0.51
C LEU A 287 8.05 9.57 1.23
N GLN A 288 7.12 8.65 0.93
CA GLN A 288 7.12 7.31 1.50
C GLN A 288 8.36 6.49 1.11
N TRP A 289 8.91 6.69 -0.10
CA TRP A 289 10.18 6.08 -0.50
C TRP A 289 11.33 6.54 0.40
N VAL A 290 11.45 7.84 0.67
CA VAL A 290 12.48 8.37 1.58
C VAL A 290 12.29 7.78 2.97
N LEU A 291 11.06 7.78 3.50
CA LEU A 291 10.76 7.21 4.82
C LEU A 291 11.11 5.72 4.88
N HIS A 292 10.74 4.93 3.86
CA HIS A 292 11.04 3.49 3.84
C HIS A 292 12.54 3.19 3.96
N ASN A 293 13.38 4.02 3.33
CA ASN A 293 14.84 3.85 3.31
C ASN A 293 15.57 4.60 4.45
N THR A 294 14.83 5.30 5.31
CA THR A 294 15.40 6.00 6.46
C THR A 294 15.73 5.00 7.57
N ALA A 295 16.75 5.27 8.38
CA ALA A 295 17.16 4.37 9.47
C ALA A 295 16.15 4.33 10.64
N ALA A 296 16.35 3.43 11.60
CA ALA A 296 15.52 3.31 12.81
C ALA A 296 15.60 4.56 13.70
N THR A 297 16.69 5.31 13.62
CA THR A 297 16.86 6.65 14.21
C THR A 297 17.60 7.51 13.19
N ALA A 298 17.10 8.72 12.93
CA ALA A 298 17.67 9.58 11.89
C ALA A 298 17.32 11.05 12.11
N GLN A 299 18.06 11.92 11.41
CA GLN A 299 17.66 13.31 11.19
C GLN A 299 17.45 13.49 9.69
N LEU A 300 16.24 13.85 9.26
CA LEU A 300 15.97 14.12 7.85
C LEU A 300 15.95 15.63 7.60
N ALA A 301 16.74 16.08 6.62
CA ALA A 301 16.69 17.45 6.14
C ALA A 301 15.57 17.58 5.10
N ALA A 302 14.68 18.55 5.29
CA ALA A 302 13.61 18.88 4.36
C ALA A 302 13.84 20.30 3.82
N ASP A 303 13.83 20.42 2.49
CA ASP A 303 13.73 21.71 1.82
C ASP A 303 12.25 21.96 1.51
N VAL A 304 11.73 23.09 1.98
CA VAL A 304 10.30 23.41 1.97
C VAL A 304 10.08 24.75 1.30
N LYS A 305 9.03 24.84 0.48
CA LYS A 305 8.53 26.10 -0.04
C LYS A 305 7.27 26.50 0.74
N ARG A 306 7.35 27.63 1.43
CA ARG A 306 6.26 28.23 2.22
C ARG A 306 5.97 29.63 1.69
N GLU A 307 4.75 29.85 1.19
CA GLU A 307 4.34 31.15 0.64
C GLU A 307 5.30 31.71 -0.41
N GLY A 308 5.95 30.82 -1.18
CA GLY A 308 6.93 31.18 -2.19
C GLY A 308 8.39 31.20 -1.72
N ALA A 309 8.65 31.31 -0.42
CA ALA A 309 9.99 31.35 0.16
C ALA A 309 10.52 29.94 0.48
N GLU A 310 11.82 29.73 0.30
CA GLU A 310 12.50 28.48 0.68
C GLU A 310 12.87 28.47 2.17
N GLN A 311 12.65 27.34 2.82
CA GLN A 311 12.98 27.09 4.21
C GLN A 311 13.64 25.72 4.35
N LYS A 312 14.63 25.62 5.22
CA LYS A 312 15.26 24.35 5.59
C LYS A 312 14.72 23.91 6.94
N ILE A 313 14.17 22.71 6.99
CA ILE A 313 13.59 22.10 8.18
C ILE A 313 14.34 20.81 8.49
N ARG A 314 14.44 20.43 9.77
CA ARG A 314 15.02 19.17 10.21
C ARG A 314 13.99 18.38 11.02
N LEU A 315 13.75 17.13 10.61
CA LEU A 315 12.88 16.18 11.30
C LEU A 315 13.75 15.23 12.13
N ASP A 316 13.59 15.24 13.45
CA ASP A 316 14.24 14.30 14.36
C ASP A 316 13.37 13.05 14.51
N LEU A 317 13.89 11.91 14.06
CA LEU A 317 13.18 10.62 14.04
C LEU A 317 13.76 9.69 15.11
N PRO A 318 13.08 9.50 16.26
CA PRO A 318 13.52 8.58 17.31
C PRO A 318 13.24 7.12 16.96
N GLU A 319 13.83 6.18 17.71
CA GLU A 319 13.51 4.76 17.57
C GLU A 319 11.98 4.52 17.61
N GLY A 320 11.49 3.66 16.71
CA GLY A 320 10.07 3.33 16.59
C GLY A 320 9.22 4.32 15.80
N TRP A 321 9.80 5.42 15.27
CA TRP A 321 9.07 6.45 14.51
C TRP A 321 8.21 5.91 13.36
N ARG A 322 8.59 4.77 12.76
CA ARG A 322 7.91 4.20 11.58
C ARG A 322 6.67 3.36 11.91
N ARG A 323 6.44 3.06 13.19
CA ARG A 323 5.37 2.14 13.62
C ARG A 323 4.01 2.82 13.46
N GLY A 324 3.39 2.61 12.31
CA GLY A 324 2.05 3.09 11.97
C GLY A 324 0.98 2.01 12.02
N ASN A 325 -0.23 2.38 11.57
CA ASN A 325 -1.33 1.43 11.41
C ASN A 325 -1.10 0.54 10.16
N ILE A 326 -1.04 -0.77 10.37
CA ILE A 326 -0.93 -1.77 9.30
C ILE A 326 -2.16 -2.68 9.22
N SER A 327 -3.16 -2.52 10.10
CA SER A 327 -4.34 -3.40 10.17
C SER A 327 -5.15 -3.49 8.87
N TRP A 328 -5.14 -2.40 8.10
CA TRP A 328 -5.86 -2.25 6.83
C TRP A 328 -5.18 -2.93 5.64
N ARG A 329 -3.88 -3.27 5.76
CA ARG A 329 -3.08 -3.84 4.69
C ARG A 329 -3.55 -5.25 4.33
N VAL A 330 -3.46 -5.61 3.04
CA VAL A 330 -3.79 -6.97 2.58
C VAL A 330 -2.80 -7.96 3.16
N THR A 331 -1.52 -7.59 3.22
CA THR A 331 -0.47 -8.32 3.91
C THR A 331 -0.62 -8.32 5.44
N THR A 332 -1.75 -7.92 6.02
CA THR A 332 -2.01 -8.22 7.43
C THR A 332 -2.73 -9.57 7.58
N TRP A 333 -3.29 -10.10 6.49
CA TRP A 333 -3.92 -11.41 6.49
C TRP A 333 -2.94 -12.55 6.85
N ASP A 334 -1.72 -12.54 6.30
CA ASP A 334 -0.67 -13.52 6.64
C ASP A 334 -0.13 -13.31 8.06
N LEU A 335 0.02 -12.06 8.52
CA LEU A 335 0.42 -11.75 9.91
C LEU A 335 -0.60 -12.28 10.93
N ARG A 336 -1.91 -12.12 10.67
CA ARG A 336 -2.97 -12.67 11.51
C ARG A 336 -2.93 -14.21 11.56
N ARG A 337 -2.58 -14.86 10.45
CA ARG A 337 -2.35 -16.32 10.42
C ARG A 337 -1.19 -16.72 11.33
N MET A 338 -0.06 -16.01 11.23
CA MET A 338 1.16 -16.30 12.00
C MET A 338 0.98 -16.02 13.49
N GLY A 339 0.48 -14.84 13.84
CA GLY A 339 0.50 -14.32 15.21
C GLY A 339 -0.79 -14.48 15.99
N PHE A 340 -1.95 -14.45 15.34
CA PHE A 340 -3.26 -14.42 16.02
C PHE A 340 -4.12 -15.66 15.77
N GLY A 341 -3.56 -16.69 15.13
CA GLY A 341 -4.31 -17.89 14.81
C GLY A 341 -5.50 -17.63 13.88
N GLY A 342 -5.38 -16.62 13.01
CA GLY A 342 -6.40 -16.22 12.03
C GLY A 342 -7.45 -15.24 12.52
N MET A 343 -7.35 -14.72 13.75
CA MET A 343 -8.28 -13.68 14.20
C MET A 343 -8.10 -12.37 13.44
N ILE A 344 -9.21 -11.71 13.13
CA ILE A 344 -9.26 -10.28 12.84
C ILE A 344 -9.80 -9.61 14.10
N VAL A 345 -9.07 -8.65 14.64
CA VAL A 345 -9.46 -7.91 15.83
C VAL A 345 -9.53 -6.42 15.52
N VAL A 346 -10.41 -5.70 16.21
CA VAL A 346 -10.60 -4.27 16.02
C VAL A 346 -10.65 -3.58 17.38
N ASP A 347 -10.26 -2.32 17.44
CA ASP A 347 -10.42 -1.51 18.64
C ASP A 347 -11.89 -1.47 19.05
N THR A 348 -12.14 -1.62 20.35
CA THR A 348 -13.47 -1.42 20.92
C THR A 348 -13.83 0.06 20.99
N THR A 349 -15.11 0.40 20.86
CA THR A 349 -15.59 1.76 21.13
C THR A 349 -15.54 2.10 22.62
N ASP A 350 -15.67 3.40 22.96
CA ASP A 350 -15.73 3.83 24.36
C ASP A 350 -16.95 3.25 25.08
N GLU A 351 -18.08 3.11 24.40
CA GLU A 351 -19.29 2.47 24.94
C GLU A 351 -19.07 0.98 25.22
N GLU A 352 -18.42 0.26 24.29
CA GLU A 352 -18.07 -1.16 24.48
C GLU A 352 -17.14 -1.32 25.69
N ARG A 353 -16.14 -0.44 25.86
CA ARG A 353 -15.25 -0.44 27.03
C ARG A 353 -15.98 -0.17 28.34
N GLN A 354 -16.84 0.85 28.36
CA GLN A 354 -17.64 1.21 29.54
C GLN A 354 -18.58 0.07 29.95
N ALA A 355 -19.30 -0.52 29.00
CA ALA A 355 -20.18 -1.66 29.24
C ALA A 355 -19.42 -2.87 29.79
N ALA A 356 -18.22 -3.13 29.25
CA ALA A 356 -17.32 -4.19 29.70
C ALA A 356 -16.56 -3.87 31.00
N LYS A 357 -16.68 -2.64 31.53
CA LYS A 357 -15.94 -2.15 32.71
C LYS A 357 -14.42 -2.30 32.55
N ILE A 358 -13.91 -2.04 31.35
CA ILE A 358 -12.47 -2.08 31.05
C ILE A 358 -11.90 -0.67 31.15
N ALA A 359 -10.82 -0.50 31.92
CA ALA A 359 -10.15 0.78 32.05
C ALA A 359 -9.46 1.23 30.73
N PRO A 360 -9.32 2.54 30.47
CA PRO A 360 -8.78 3.05 29.19
C PRO A 360 -7.34 2.59 28.88
N ASP A 361 -6.54 2.36 29.92
CA ASP A 361 -5.15 1.92 29.84
C ASP A 361 -4.99 0.40 29.66
N ARG A 362 -6.11 -0.34 29.61
CA ARG A 362 -6.15 -1.80 29.47
C ARG A 362 -6.53 -2.21 28.05
N MET A 363 -6.03 -3.37 27.64
CA MET A 363 -6.34 -3.97 26.34
C MET A 363 -7.84 -4.23 26.22
N ALA A 364 -8.40 -3.82 25.08
CA ALA A 364 -9.75 -4.17 24.67
C ALA A 364 -9.80 -4.19 23.15
N LEU A 365 -9.66 -5.39 22.57
CA LEU A 365 -9.74 -5.62 21.13
C LEU A 365 -10.87 -6.61 20.85
N ARG A 366 -11.92 -6.18 20.14
CA ARG A 366 -13.04 -7.05 19.81
C ARG A 366 -12.68 -7.98 18.65
N VAL A 367 -12.96 -9.26 18.81
CA VAL A 367 -12.76 -10.28 17.78
C VAL A 367 -13.84 -10.14 16.72
N LYS A 368 -13.48 -9.60 15.56
CA LYS A 368 -14.40 -9.45 14.42
C LYS A 368 -14.59 -10.78 13.67
N PHE A 369 -13.52 -11.57 13.55
CA PHE A 369 -13.51 -12.89 12.91
C PHE A 369 -12.44 -13.79 13.56
N VAL A 370 -12.62 -15.11 13.52
CA VAL A 370 -11.71 -16.11 14.11
C VAL A 370 -11.02 -17.03 13.09
N GLY A 371 -11.15 -16.69 11.80
CA GLY A 371 -10.78 -17.56 10.69
C GLY A 371 -11.59 -18.87 10.66
N ALA A 372 -11.50 -19.61 9.55
CA ALA A 372 -12.41 -20.74 9.31
C ALA A 372 -11.73 -22.07 8.95
N PHE A 373 -10.62 -22.02 8.19
CA PHE A 373 -10.02 -23.20 7.57
C PHE A 373 -8.49 -23.22 7.71
N GLY A 374 -7.92 -24.43 7.71
CA GLY A 374 -6.48 -24.66 7.70
C GLY A 374 -5.76 -23.93 8.84
N GLU A 375 -4.63 -23.31 8.51
CA GLU A 375 -3.81 -22.56 9.46
C GLU A 375 -4.48 -21.30 10.01
N HIS A 376 -5.54 -20.81 9.37
CA HIS A 376 -6.33 -19.69 9.88
C HIS A 376 -7.38 -20.09 10.92
N ALA A 377 -7.61 -21.39 11.17
CA ALA A 377 -8.64 -21.84 12.11
C ALA A 377 -8.14 -21.98 13.55
N VAL A 378 -6.89 -21.60 13.86
CA VAL A 378 -6.26 -21.89 15.17
C VAL A 378 -7.04 -21.26 16.32
N ALA A 379 -7.42 -19.98 16.22
CA ALA A 379 -8.18 -19.31 17.28
C ALA A 379 -9.59 -19.89 17.44
N LYS A 380 -10.26 -20.16 16.32
CA LYS A 380 -11.56 -20.86 16.29
C LYS A 380 -11.48 -22.21 17.01
N ASN A 381 -10.47 -23.01 16.69
CA ASN A 381 -10.27 -24.34 17.27
C ASN A 381 -9.90 -24.27 18.75
N ALA A 382 -9.24 -23.19 19.18
CA ALA A 382 -8.99 -22.89 20.59
C ALA A 382 -10.25 -22.38 21.33
N GLY A 383 -11.40 -22.21 20.66
CA GLY A 383 -12.66 -21.83 21.28
C GLY A 383 -12.84 -20.31 21.47
N ILE A 384 -12.00 -19.48 20.86
CA ILE A 384 -12.25 -18.04 20.72
C ILE A 384 -13.40 -17.85 19.72
N ARG A 385 -14.29 -16.90 19.99
CA ARG A 385 -15.50 -16.63 19.22
C ARG A 385 -15.52 -15.20 18.72
N LYS A 386 -16.34 -14.98 17.68
CA LYS A 386 -16.73 -13.64 17.26
C LYS A 386 -17.33 -12.89 18.46
N ASP A 387 -17.01 -11.61 18.57
CA ASP A 387 -17.46 -10.65 19.59
C ASP A 387 -16.88 -10.86 21.00
N ASP A 388 -15.97 -11.83 21.18
CA ASP A 388 -15.08 -11.85 22.34
C ASP A 388 -14.27 -10.54 22.40
N ILE A 389 -14.05 -9.98 23.59
CA ILE A 389 -13.13 -8.85 23.78
C ILE A 389 -11.82 -9.38 24.34
N ILE A 390 -10.73 -9.31 23.59
CA ILE A 390 -9.40 -9.66 24.08
C ILE A 390 -8.98 -8.60 25.11
N VAL A 391 -8.72 -9.06 26.33
CA VAL A 391 -8.27 -8.25 27.47
C VAL A 391 -6.86 -8.64 27.95
N GLY A 392 -6.30 -9.70 27.37
CA GLY A 392 -4.90 -10.06 27.55
C GLY A 392 -4.38 -10.95 26.44
N PHE A 393 -3.13 -10.76 26.06
CA PHE A 393 -2.44 -11.57 25.05
C PHE A 393 -1.01 -11.82 25.50
N ASP A 394 -0.67 -13.09 25.73
CA ASP A 394 0.64 -13.51 26.20
C ASP A 394 1.07 -12.82 27.51
N GLY A 395 0.13 -12.63 28.43
CA GLY A 395 0.34 -11.91 29.68
C GLY A 395 0.39 -10.38 29.54
N LEU A 396 0.40 -9.83 28.32
CA LEU A 396 0.23 -8.39 28.09
C LEU A 396 -1.22 -8.01 28.29
N GLU A 397 -1.48 -7.03 29.16
CA GLU A 397 -2.84 -6.52 29.40
C GLU A 397 -2.96 -4.99 29.22
N ALA A 398 -1.85 -4.31 28.88
CA ALA A 398 -1.84 -2.88 28.58
C ALA A 398 -2.57 -2.60 27.25
N ASN A 399 -3.13 -1.40 27.11
CA ASN A 399 -3.81 -1.00 25.89
C ASN A 399 -2.86 -1.07 24.68
N MET A 400 -3.25 -1.83 23.65
CA MET A 400 -2.48 -2.01 22.42
C MET A 400 -3.45 -2.10 21.24
N THR A 401 -3.05 -1.52 20.12
CA THR A 401 -3.77 -1.68 18.85
C THR A 401 -3.48 -3.05 18.22
N GLU A 402 -4.28 -3.47 17.24
CA GLU A 402 -4.01 -4.67 16.45
C GLU A 402 -2.58 -4.65 15.87
N SER A 403 -2.16 -3.51 15.32
CA SER A 403 -0.85 -3.35 14.68
C SER A 403 0.31 -3.55 15.67
N GLN A 404 0.18 -3.04 16.90
CA GLN A 404 1.20 -3.20 17.95
C GLN A 404 1.26 -4.66 18.44
N LEU A 405 0.09 -5.29 18.58
CA LEU A 405 0.02 -6.66 19.08
C LEU A 405 0.50 -7.68 18.02
N LEU A 406 0.24 -7.43 16.74
CA LEU A 406 0.83 -8.20 15.63
C LEU A 406 2.35 -8.09 15.62
N ALA A 407 2.89 -6.87 15.78
CA ALA A 407 4.33 -6.66 15.87
C ALA A 407 4.95 -7.45 17.02
N TYR A 408 4.34 -7.39 18.20
CA TYR A 408 4.74 -8.21 19.33
C TYR A 408 4.77 -9.70 18.96
N ALA A 409 3.69 -10.22 18.38
CA ALA A 409 3.57 -11.65 18.06
C ALA A 409 4.63 -12.12 17.04
N VAL A 410 4.99 -11.32 16.03
CA VAL A 410 5.96 -11.75 15.01
C VAL A 410 7.41 -11.36 15.32
N GLN A 411 7.64 -10.51 16.32
CA GLN A 411 8.99 -10.07 16.72
C GLN A 411 9.48 -10.72 18.01
N LYS A 412 8.58 -11.08 18.92
CA LYS A 412 8.92 -11.63 20.24
C LYS A 412 8.60 -13.12 20.38
N LYS A 413 7.89 -13.71 19.41
CA LYS A 413 7.50 -15.12 19.41
C LYS A 413 7.94 -15.83 18.15
N GLN A 414 8.07 -17.14 18.25
CA GLN A 414 8.49 -18.04 17.20
C GLN A 414 7.35 -18.94 16.71
N PRO A 415 7.47 -19.54 15.51
CA PRO A 415 6.56 -20.60 15.10
C PRO A 415 6.52 -21.71 16.16
N GLY A 416 5.32 -22.16 16.53
CA GLY A 416 5.13 -23.20 17.55
C GLY A 416 4.98 -22.69 18.98
N ASP A 417 5.29 -21.42 19.27
CA ASP A 417 5.06 -20.85 20.59
C ASP A 417 3.58 -20.93 20.97
N GLN A 418 3.32 -21.26 22.23
CA GLN A 418 1.97 -21.22 22.81
C GLN A 418 1.73 -19.88 23.47
N VAL A 419 0.66 -19.20 23.04
CA VAL A 419 0.25 -17.90 23.58
C VAL A 419 -1.10 -18.03 24.25
N ALA A 420 -1.17 -17.58 25.51
CA ALA A 420 -2.42 -17.42 26.23
C ALA A 420 -3.16 -16.15 25.77
N VAL A 421 -4.41 -16.29 25.36
CA VAL A 421 -5.32 -15.21 24.98
C VAL A 421 -6.45 -15.18 26.00
N THR A 422 -6.51 -14.11 26.79
CA THR A 422 -7.58 -13.88 27.76
C THR A 422 -8.65 -13.01 27.11
N VAL A 423 -9.86 -13.56 27.02
CA VAL A 423 -11.03 -12.89 26.47
C VAL A 423 -12.08 -12.62 27.55
N LEU A 424 -12.84 -11.55 27.38
CA LEU A 424 -14.05 -11.27 28.10
C LEU A 424 -15.24 -11.68 27.21
N ARG A 425 -16.04 -12.62 27.72
CA ARG A 425 -17.27 -13.11 27.07
C ARG A 425 -18.39 -13.10 28.08
N ASP A 426 -19.49 -12.41 27.76
CA ASP A 426 -20.65 -12.27 28.66
C ASP A 426 -20.26 -11.81 30.09
N GLY A 427 -19.29 -10.89 30.17
CA GLY A 427 -18.75 -10.36 31.43
C GLY A 427 -17.82 -11.31 32.20
N LYS A 428 -17.52 -12.51 31.68
CA LYS A 428 -16.63 -13.49 32.29
C LYS A 428 -15.29 -13.55 31.57
N ARG A 429 -14.20 -13.61 32.33
CA ARG A 429 -12.85 -13.81 31.79
C ARG A 429 -12.62 -15.29 31.49
N GLU A 430 -12.25 -15.61 30.27
CA GLU A 430 -11.84 -16.94 29.83
C GLU A 430 -10.44 -16.86 29.21
N THR A 431 -9.56 -17.82 29.49
CA THR A 431 -8.26 -17.90 28.82
C THR A 431 -8.24 -19.11 27.88
N ARG A 432 -7.74 -18.89 26.66
CA ARG A 432 -7.52 -19.91 25.63
C ARG A 432 -6.07 -19.87 25.20
N THR A 433 -5.53 -21.01 24.81
CA THR A 433 -4.16 -21.09 24.30
C THR A 433 -4.21 -21.31 22.80
N ILE A 434 -3.46 -20.48 22.05
CA ILE A 434 -3.25 -20.66 20.61
C ILE A 434 -1.78 -20.99 20.34
N THR A 435 -1.53 -21.80 19.32
CA THR A 435 -0.17 -22.08 18.84
C THR A 435 0.13 -21.22 17.63
N LEU A 436 1.20 -20.43 17.69
CA LEU A 436 1.60 -19.53 16.62
C LEU A 436 2.17 -20.30 15.43
N ARG A 437 2.05 -19.72 14.23
CA ARG A 437 2.50 -20.32 12.97
C ARG A 437 3.70 -19.63 12.37
#